data_AF-A0A0G4M9G0-F1
#
_entry.id   AF-A0A0G4M9G0-F1
#
_cell.length_a   1.000
_cell.length_b   1.000
_cell.length_c   1.000
_cell.angle_alpha   90.00
_cell.angle_beta   90.00
_cell.angle_gamma   90.00
#
_symmetry.space_group_name_H-M   'P 1'
#
loop_
_entity.id
_entity.type
_entity.pdbx_description
1 polymer ?
#
loop_
_entity_poly.entity_id
_entity_poly.type
_entity_poly.pdbx_seq_one_letter_code
_entity_poly.pdbx_strand_id
1 'polypeptide(L)'
;RLRPTNFFADQLSAGLPLLQWLYPDTPIFFYCHFPDLLLARGRDNFLKRAYRVPFDLLEQWSMGFAAVIAVNSSFTKKVAADTWPSLAKRKDFKVLYPCIELDPKPPKPADASPETKTSEKKAEVAADDAVWSDENIILSINRFERKKDVALAIRAFAGLSPSARKNVRLVIAGGYDLRSAENYEYHRELVALAKSLGLESVTAKNVISALAVSPQIPVLFLLSVPSAFKDSLLRSARLLVYTPANEHFGIVPLEAMRA
;
A
#
# COMPACT_ATOMS: atom_id res chain seq x y z
N ARG A 1 -6.93 38.61 1.23
CA ARG A 1 -7.58 37.59 0.37
C ARG A 1 -6.46 36.73 -0.21
N LEU A 2 -6.45 35.41 0.06
CA LEU A 2 -5.44 34.52 -0.51
C LEU A 2 -5.56 34.52 -2.05
N ARG A 3 -4.42 34.45 -2.76
CA ARG A 3 -4.34 34.43 -4.23
C ARG A 3 -3.66 33.13 -4.70
N PRO A 4 -4.31 31.98 -4.53
CA PRO A 4 -3.76 30.72 -5.00
C PRO A 4 -3.69 30.70 -6.52
N THR A 5 -2.60 30.16 -7.07
CA THR A 5 -2.44 29.94 -8.52
C THR A 5 -3.08 28.63 -8.96
N ASN A 6 -3.15 27.64 -8.06
CA ASN A 6 -3.64 26.30 -8.32
C ASN A 6 -4.21 25.69 -7.04
N PHE A 7 -5.18 24.79 -7.18
CA PHE A 7 -5.60 23.89 -6.12
C PHE A 7 -5.22 22.45 -6.44
N PHE A 8 -4.80 21.71 -5.42
CA PHE A 8 -4.57 20.28 -5.49
C PHE A 8 -5.54 19.60 -4.54
N ALA A 9 -6.41 18.77 -5.09
CA ALA A 9 -7.37 17.97 -4.33
C ALA A 9 -7.05 16.49 -4.51
N ASP A 10 -7.06 15.75 -3.41
CA ASP A 10 -6.81 14.31 -3.37
C ASP A 10 -7.98 13.59 -2.69
N GLN A 11 -8.14 12.31 -3.03
CA GLN A 11 -9.13 11.35 -2.51
C GLN A 11 -10.57 11.61 -2.93
N LEU A 12 -11.17 12.75 -2.52
CA LEU A 12 -12.59 13.02 -2.70
C LEU A 12 -12.83 14.30 -3.50
N SER A 13 -13.69 14.21 -4.52
CA SER A 13 -14.01 15.32 -5.40
C SER A 13 -15.08 16.27 -4.84
N ALA A 14 -15.75 15.92 -3.75
CA ALA A 14 -16.93 16.64 -3.24
C ALA A 14 -16.69 18.14 -2.95
N GLY A 15 -15.46 18.54 -2.63
CA GLY A 15 -15.10 19.93 -2.36
C GLY A 15 -14.79 20.79 -3.60
N LEU A 16 -14.59 20.16 -4.77
CA LEU A 16 -14.18 20.88 -6.00
C LEU A 16 -15.19 21.95 -6.44
N PRO A 17 -16.52 21.73 -6.39
CA PRO A 17 -17.49 22.76 -6.77
C PRO A 17 -17.40 24.01 -5.90
N LEU A 18 -17.17 23.83 -4.59
CA LEU A 18 -17.01 24.94 -3.67
C LEU A 18 -15.73 25.74 -3.96
N LEU A 19 -14.63 25.04 -4.24
CA LEU A 19 -13.37 25.69 -4.64
C LEU A 19 -13.54 26.49 -5.93
N GLN A 20 -14.18 25.91 -6.94
CA GLN A 20 -14.44 26.58 -8.21
C GLN A 20 -15.37 27.79 -8.04
N TRP A 21 -16.35 27.72 -7.11
CA TRP A 21 -17.24 28.84 -6.83
C TRP A 21 -16.54 29.99 -6.10
N LEU A 22 -15.66 29.68 -5.13
CA LEU A 22 -14.89 30.69 -4.39
C LEU A 22 -13.76 31.30 -5.22
N TYR A 23 -13.20 30.53 -6.16
CA TYR A 23 -12.07 30.90 -7.01
C TYR A 23 -12.30 30.49 -8.48
N PRO A 24 -13.17 31.19 -9.23
CA PRO A 24 -13.57 30.80 -10.59
C PRO A 24 -12.42 30.71 -11.60
N ASP A 25 -11.38 31.53 -11.42
CA ASP A 25 -10.25 31.60 -12.35
C ASP A 25 -9.06 30.72 -11.93
N THR A 26 -9.15 30.01 -10.79
CA THR A 26 -8.05 29.19 -10.27
C THR A 26 -8.23 27.73 -10.70
N PRO A 27 -7.31 27.16 -11.49
CA PRO A 27 -7.42 25.77 -11.94
C PRO A 27 -7.27 24.77 -10.79
N ILE A 28 -8.11 23.73 -10.82
CA ILE A 28 -8.08 22.64 -9.84
C ILE A 28 -7.49 21.38 -10.49
N PHE A 29 -6.43 20.86 -9.89
CA PHE A 29 -5.89 19.54 -10.16
C PHE A 29 -6.52 18.54 -9.19
N PHE A 30 -7.19 17.51 -9.71
CA PHE A 30 -7.78 16.45 -8.90
C PHE A 30 -7.07 15.12 -9.14
N TYR A 31 -6.57 14.52 -8.06
CA TYR A 31 -5.95 13.19 -8.09
C TYR A 31 -6.96 12.14 -7.62
N CYS A 32 -7.44 11.34 -8.56
CA CYS A 32 -8.36 10.23 -8.33
C CYS A 32 -7.57 8.92 -8.22
N HIS A 33 -7.35 8.44 -6.99
CA HIS A 33 -6.70 7.14 -6.77
C HIS A 33 -7.52 5.97 -7.31
N PHE A 34 -8.84 6.02 -7.09
CA PHE A 34 -9.82 5.07 -7.60
C PHE A 34 -11.24 5.62 -7.38
N PRO A 35 -12.24 5.30 -8.23
CA PRO A 35 -13.62 5.73 -8.00
C PRO A 35 -14.19 5.23 -6.65
N ASP A 36 -14.74 6.12 -5.83
CA ASP A 36 -15.34 5.78 -4.52
C ASP A 36 -16.53 4.83 -4.69
N LEU A 37 -17.30 5.02 -5.77
CA LEU A 37 -18.35 4.10 -6.24
C LEU A 37 -17.95 2.62 -6.08
N LEU A 38 -16.73 2.28 -6.48
CA LEU A 38 -16.22 0.92 -6.56
C LEU A 38 -15.57 0.44 -5.26
N LEU A 39 -15.24 1.37 -4.35
CA LEU A 39 -14.69 1.04 -3.02
C LEU A 39 -15.81 0.70 -2.01
N ALA A 40 -17.04 1.15 -2.27
CA ALA A 40 -18.18 0.88 -1.40
C ALA A 40 -18.56 -0.62 -1.37
N ARG A 41 -18.28 -1.29 -0.26
CA ARG A 41 -18.68 -2.70 -0.02
C ARG A 41 -20.20 -2.86 0.15
N GLY A 42 -20.74 -4.02 -0.20
CA GLY A 42 -22.14 -4.41 0.11
C GLY A 42 -23.21 -3.81 -0.81
N ARG A 43 -22.82 -3.42 -2.04
CA ARG A 43 -23.76 -2.97 -3.09
C ARG A 43 -24.60 -4.12 -3.66
N ASP A 44 -24.36 -5.34 -3.22
CA ASP A 44 -25.21 -6.52 -3.50
C ASP A 44 -26.62 -6.33 -2.93
N ASN A 45 -26.74 -5.59 -1.82
CA ASN A 45 -28.03 -5.19 -1.27
C ASN A 45 -28.61 -4.00 -2.05
N PHE A 46 -29.83 -4.18 -2.59
CA PHE A 46 -30.57 -3.16 -3.32
C PHE A 46 -30.76 -1.86 -2.54
N LEU A 47 -31.08 -1.92 -1.25
CA LEU A 47 -31.27 -0.71 -0.42
C LEU A 47 -29.99 0.13 -0.35
N LYS A 48 -28.84 -0.52 -0.12
CA LYS A 48 -27.56 0.16 -0.05
C LYS A 48 -27.15 0.74 -1.41
N ARG A 49 -27.48 0.03 -2.49
CA ARG A 49 -27.27 0.51 -3.86
C ARG A 49 -28.08 1.77 -4.14
N ALA A 50 -29.37 1.78 -3.81
CA ALA A 50 -30.24 2.95 -3.98
C ALA A 50 -29.78 4.15 -3.14
N TYR A 51 -29.39 3.92 -1.88
CA TYR A 51 -28.85 4.95 -1.00
C TYR A 51 -27.56 5.59 -1.54
N ARG A 52 -26.73 4.83 -2.27
CA ARG A 52 -25.46 5.34 -2.82
C ARG A 52 -25.61 6.16 -4.09
N VAL A 53 -26.68 5.97 -4.87
CA VAL A 53 -26.95 6.73 -6.10
C VAL A 53 -26.69 8.24 -5.99
N PRO A 54 -27.22 8.98 -4.99
CA PRO A 54 -26.94 10.42 -4.88
C PRO A 54 -25.46 10.75 -4.67
N PHE A 55 -24.72 9.93 -3.91
CA PHE A 55 -23.29 10.13 -3.69
C PHE A 55 -22.48 9.85 -4.96
N ASP A 56 -22.87 8.81 -5.69
CA ASP A 56 -22.25 8.43 -6.95
C ASP A 56 -22.44 9.53 -8.01
N LEU A 57 -23.64 10.11 -8.08
CA LEU A 57 -23.93 11.25 -8.94
C LEU A 57 -23.13 12.49 -8.50
N LEU A 58 -23.03 12.74 -7.20
CA LEU A 58 -22.23 13.83 -6.65
C LEU A 58 -20.74 13.65 -6.97
N GLU A 59 -20.20 12.44 -6.89
CA GLU A 59 -18.82 12.11 -7.25
C GLU A 59 -18.57 12.47 -8.71
N GLN A 60 -19.36 11.93 -9.65
CA GLN A 60 -19.21 12.23 -11.07
C GLN A 60 -19.35 13.72 -11.39
N TRP A 61 -20.36 14.37 -10.80
CA TRP A 61 -20.62 15.79 -11.04
C TRP A 61 -19.49 16.66 -10.51
N SER A 62 -19.04 16.41 -9.28
CA SER A 62 -18.00 17.20 -8.63
C SER A 62 -16.62 17.02 -9.26
N MET A 63 -16.27 15.83 -9.75
CA MET A 63 -15.05 15.61 -10.53
C MET A 63 -15.01 16.47 -11.81
N GLY A 64 -16.17 16.79 -12.38
CA GLY A 64 -16.28 17.62 -13.58
C GLY A 64 -15.72 19.04 -13.45
N PHE A 65 -15.61 19.55 -12.21
CA PHE A 65 -15.07 20.89 -11.92
C PHE A 65 -13.54 20.94 -11.95
N ALA A 66 -12.86 19.80 -11.96
CA ALA A 66 -11.40 19.78 -12.09
C ALA A 66 -10.96 20.23 -13.49
N ALA A 67 -9.91 21.04 -13.55
CA ALA A 67 -9.22 21.39 -14.80
C ALA A 67 -8.52 20.15 -15.36
N VAL A 68 -7.82 19.40 -14.49
CA VAL A 68 -7.16 18.13 -14.81
C VAL A 68 -7.57 17.09 -13.80
N ILE A 69 -7.93 15.89 -14.30
CA ILE A 69 -8.16 14.71 -13.47
C ILE A 69 -7.02 13.73 -13.74
N ALA A 70 -6.22 13.46 -12.71
CA ALA A 70 -5.13 12.51 -12.76
C ALA A 70 -5.52 11.21 -12.05
N VAL A 71 -5.03 10.08 -12.57
CA VAL A 71 -5.24 8.73 -12.02
C VAL A 71 -3.91 8.00 -11.87
N ASN A 72 -3.82 7.09 -10.91
CA ASN A 72 -2.56 6.43 -10.54
C ASN A 72 -2.01 5.41 -11.56
N SER A 73 -2.85 4.93 -12.48
CA SER A 73 -2.44 3.90 -13.45
C SER A 73 -3.33 3.89 -14.69
N SER A 74 -2.85 3.27 -15.76
CA SER A 74 -3.65 3.00 -16.97
C SER A 74 -4.83 2.07 -16.70
N PHE A 75 -4.70 1.17 -15.72
CA PHE A 75 -5.80 0.34 -15.24
C PHE A 75 -6.92 1.22 -14.64
N THR A 76 -6.57 2.08 -13.68
CA THR A 76 -7.54 3.00 -13.06
C THR A 76 -8.14 3.96 -14.08
N LYS A 77 -7.36 4.43 -15.06
CA LYS A 77 -7.88 5.24 -16.19
C LYS A 77 -9.03 4.53 -16.89
N LYS A 78 -8.82 3.26 -17.26
CA LYS A 78 -9.84 2.45 -17.94
C LYS A 78 -11.07 2.26 -17.03
N VAL A 79 -10.84 1.85 -15.79
CA VAL A 79 -11.93 1.63 -14.82
C VAL A 79 -12.76 2.90 -14.58
N ALA A 80 -12.11 4.06 -14.40
CA ALA A 80 -12.79 5.34 -14.22
C ALA A 80 -13.57 5.78 -15.46
N ALA A 81 -13.03 5.52 -16.67
CA ALA A 81 -13.71 5.81 -17.92
C ALA A 81 -14.95 4.93 -18.13
N ASP A 82 -14.84 3.63 -17.82
CA ASP A 82 -15.95 2.68 -17.88
C ASP A 82 -17.04 3.00 -16.84
N THR A 83 -16.61 3.50 -15.66
CA THR A 83 -17.50 3.90 -14.58
C THR A 83 -18.23 5.21 -14.88
N TRP A 84 -17.56 6.17 -15.52
CA TRP A 84 -18.09 7.51 -15.78
C TRP A 84 -18.03 7.91 -17.27
N PRO A 85 -18.76 7.23 -18.18
CA PRO A 85 -18.64 7.47 -19.63
C PRO A 85 -18.92 8.92 -20.04
N SER A 86 -19.93 9.55 -19.42
CA SER A 86 -20.29 10.95 -19.69
C SER A 86 -19.22 11.95 -19.25
N LEU A 87 -18.44 11.61 -18.22
CA LEU A 87 -17.30 12.44 -17.80
C LEU A 87 -16.10 12.18 -18.70
N ALA A 88 -15.81 10.92 -19.02
CA ALA A 88 -14.72 10.52 -19.91
C ALA A 88 -14.84 11.14 -21.32
N LYS A 89 -16.07 11.34 -21.81
CA LYS A 89 -16.34 12.05 -23.08
C LYS A 89 -15.98 13.55 -23.03
N ARG A 90 -16.02 14.16 -21.85
CA ARG A 90 -15.80 15.61 -21.64
C ARG A 90 -14.41 15.94 -21.11
N LYS A 91 -13.77 15.00 -20.42
CA LYS A 91 -12.49 15.18 -19.73
C LYS A 91 -11.61 13.95 -20.00
N ASP A 92 -10.39 14.20 -20.50
CA ASP A 92 -9.39 13.14 -20.65
C ASP A 92 -8.65 12.94 -19.31
N PHE A 93 -8.82 11.74 -18.72
CA PHE A 93 -8.09 11.33 -17.53
C PHE A 93 -6.60 11.18 -17.84
N LYS A 94 -5.73 11.83 -17.08
CA LYS A 94 -4.28 11.74 -17.24
C LYS A 94 -3.69 10.71 -16.28
N VAL A 95 -2.81 9.85 -16.76
CA VAL A 95 -2.11 8.91 -15.87
C VAL A 95 -0.94 9.65 -15.24
N LEU A 96 -0.93 9.71 -13.92
CA LEU A 96 0.20 10.19 -13.11
C LEU A 96 0.54 9.08 -12.13
N TYR A 97 1.62 8.35 -12.41
CA TYR A 97 2.08 7.28 -11.55
C TYR A 97 2.63 7.86 -10.24
N PRO A 98 2.21 7.35 -9.07
CA PRO A 98 2.82 7.75 -7.81
C PRO A 98 4.28 7.27 -7.75
N CYS A 99 5.11 8.07 -7.10
CA CYS A 99 6.54 7.84 -7.00
C CYS A 99 6.89 7.07 -5.73
N ILE A 100 8.01 6.33 -5.78
CA ILE A 100 8.72 5.84 -4.60
C ILE A 100 9.90 6.76 -4.31
N GLU A 101 10.23 6.92 -3.03
CA GLU A 101 11.45 7.61 -2.64
C GLU A 101 12.66 6.77 -3.08
N LEU A 102 13.57 7.39 -3.81
CA LEU A 102 14.87 6.81 -4.14
C LEU A 102 15.85 7.22 -3.06
N ASP A 103 16.76 6.32 -2.69
CA ASP A 103 17.88 6.68 -1.82
C ASP A 103 18.58 7.92 -2.41
N PRO A 104 18.99 8.90 -1.58
CA PRO A 104 19.64 10.10 -2.06
C PRO A 104 20.83 9.70 -2.92
N LYS A 105 20.80 10.12 -4.19
CA LYS A 105 21.90 9.89 -5.13
C LYS A 105 23.19 10.38 -4.45
N PRO A 106 24.27 9.58 -4.38
CA PRO A 106 25.53 10.09 -3.88
C PRO A 106 25.85 11.37 -4.65
N PRO A 107 26.25 12.45 -3.97
CA PRO A 107 26.53 13.71 -4.63
C PRO A 107 27.49 13.42 -5.79
N LYS A 108 27.15 13.94 -6.98
CA LYS A 108 28.09 13.93 -8.10
C LYS A 108 29.42 14.52 -7.58
N PRO A 109 30.58 13.92 -7.86
CA PRO A 109 31.85 14.50 -7.45
C PRO A 109 32.06 15.78 -8.27
N ALA A 110 31.65 16.90 -7.70
CA ALA A 110 31.99 18.24 -8.14
C ALA A 110 31.99 19.15 -6.91
N ASP A 111 33.22 19.46 -6.52
CA ASP A 111 33.68 20.57 -5.69
C ASP A 111 33.38 20.55 -4.19
N ALA A 112 34.49 20.43 -3.47
CA ALA A 112 34.62 20.38 -2.03
C ALA A 112 34.26 21.73 -1.38
N SER A 113 33.45 21.65 -0.33
CA SER A 113 33.57 22.54 0.83
C SER A 113 33.02 21.82 2.06
N PRO A 114 33.81 21.69 3.15
CA PRO A 114 33.40 20.95 4.33
C PRO A 114 32.57 21.87 5.23
N GLU A 115 31.25 21.65 5.28
CA GLU A 115 30.43 22.20 6.36
C GLU A 115 30.15 21.12 7.40
N THR A 116 30.89 21.25 8.49
CA THR A 116 30.79 20.52 9.74
C THR A 116 29.39 20.65 10.34
N LYS A 117 28.60 19.57 10.30
CA LYS A 117 27.46 19.38 11.22
C LYS A 117 27.77 18.23 12.17
N THR A 118 28.35 18.59 13.30
CA THR A 118 28.43 17.78 14.51
C THR A 118 27.03 17.31 14.91
N SER A 119 26.72 16.05 14.60
CA SER A 119 25.57 15.34 15.15
C SER A 119 26.07 14.55 16.35
N GLU A 120 25.74 15.02 17.55
CA GLU A 120 25.95 14.29 18.80
C GLU A 120 25.12 13.00 18.75
N LYS A 121 25.80 11.87 18.48
CA LYS A 121 25.23 10.53 18.62
C LYS A 121 25.08 10.22 20.11
N LYS A 122 23.87 10.35 20.65
CA LYS A 122 23.48 9.58 21.84
C LYS A 122 23.30 8.13 21.41
N ALA A 123 24.15 7.27 21.98
CA ALA A 123 24.10 5.83 21.85
C ALA A 123 22.90 5.27 22.63
N GLU A 124 21.76 5.17 21.97
CA GLU A 124 20.74 4.17 22.25
C GLU A 124 20.60 3.38 20.95
N VAL A 125 20.72 2.06 21.00
CA VAL A 125 20.47 1.20 19.82
C VAL A 125 18.98 1.31 19.51
N ALA A 126 18.62 2.28 18.68
CA ALA A 126 17.26 2.52 18.25
C ALA A 126 16.82 1.33 17.38
N ALA A 127 15.56 0.94 17.51
CA ALA A 127 14.94 -0.11 16.69
C ALA A 127 14.99 0.16 15.16
N ASP A 128 15.47 1.34 14.75
CA ASP A 128 15.72 1.72 13.36
C ASP A 128 16.99 1.10 12.75
N ASP A 129 17.95 0.63 13.55
CA ASP A 129 19.17 -0.03 13.07
C ASP A 129 19.06 -1.56 13.05
N ALA A 130 17.86 -2.10 13.31
CA ALA A 130 17.63 -3.53 13.36
C ALA A 130 17.65 -4.14 11.95
N VAL A 131 18.71 -4.89 11.65
CA VAL A 131 18.90 -5.57 10.37
C VAL A 131 18.36 -6.99 10.44
N TRP A 132 17.52 -7.34 9.46
CA TRP A 132 17.07 -8.70 9.23
C TRP A 132 18.23 -9.59 8.75
N SER A 133 18.38 -10.79 9.32
CA SER A 133 19.53 -11.65 9.05
C SER A 133 19.23 -12.95 8.30
N ASP A 134 17.97 -13.29 8.04
CA ASP A 134 17.67 -14.52 7.28
C ASP A 134 17.83 -14.31 5.77
N GLU A 135 18.61 -15.18 5.12
CA GLU A 135 18.97 -15.05 3.70
C GLU A 135 17.99 -15.75 2.72
N ASN A 136 17.08 -16.58 3.23
CA ASN A 136 16.18 -17.43 2.44
C ASN A 136 14.70 -17.16 2.75
N ILE A 137 14.30 -15.89 2.65
CA ILE A 137 12.92 -15.51 2.91
C ILE A 137 12.11 -15.32 1.63
N ILE A 138 10.87 -15.81 1.66
CA ILE A 138 9.79 -15.40 0.78
C ILE A 138 8.97 -14.39 1.55
N LEU A 139 8.79 -13.19 1.00
CA LEU A 139 8.20 -12.06 1.69
C LEU A 139 6.82 -11.73 1.10
N SER A 140 5.82 -11.59 1.95
CA SER A 140 4.52 -11.03 1.60
C SER A 140 4.26 -9.82 2.49
N ILE A 141 4.29 -8.61 1.91
CA ILE A 141 3.98 -7.37 2.62
C ILE A 141 2.64 -6.82 2.13
N ASN A 142 1.60 -6.87 2.96
CA ASN A 142 0.28 -6.32 2.67
C ASN A 142 -0.48 -6.01 3.98
N ARG A 143 -1.50 -5.16 3.95
CA ARG A 143 -2.43 -5.07 5.09
C ARG A 143 -3.13 -6.41 5.32
N PHE A 144 -3.45 -6.72 6.57
CA PHE A 144 -4.30 -7.87 6.91
C PHE A 144 -5.76 -7.58 6.52
N GLU A 145 -6.06 -7.63 5.22
CA GLU A 145 -7.40 -7.47 4.66
C GLU A 145 -7.70 -8.66 3.75
N ARG A 146 -8.93 -9.20 3.80
CA ARG A 146 -9.29 -10.42 3.05
C ARG A 146 -9.13 -10.25 1.53
N LYS A 147 -9.38 -9.03 1.03
CA LYS A 147 -9.21 -8.67 -0.39
C LYS A 147 -7.77 -8.82 -0.92
N LYS A 148 -6.78 -8.84 -0.03
CA LYS A 148 -5.36 -8.99 -0.39
C LYS A 148 -4.97 -10.46 -0.61
N ASP A 149 -5.85 -11.40 -0.24
CA ASP A 149 -5.68 -12.86 -0.39
C ASP A 149 -4.31 -13.41 0.03
N VAL A 150 -3.78 -12.92 1.16
CA VAL A 150 -2.56 -13.45 1.78
C VAL A 150 -2.64 -14.97 2.03
N ALA A 151 -3.85 -15.51 2.21
CA ALA A 151 -4.09 -16.93 2.34
C ALA A 151 -3.58 -17.74 1.13
N LEU A 152 -3.61 -17.17 -0.09
CA LEU A 152 -3.04 -17.79 -1.28
C LEU A 152 -1.53 -18.00 -1.15
N ALA A 153 -0.80 -17.04 -0.57
CA ALA A 153 0.64 -17.19 -0.34
C ALA A 153 0.94 -18.36 0.61
N ILE A 154 0.15 -18.51 1.68
CA ILE A 154 0.29 -19.63 2.64
C ILE A 154 -0.01 -20.96 1.96
N ARG A 155 -1.11 -21.05 1.19
CA ARG A 155 -1.48 -22.27 0.44
C ARG A 155 -0.42 -22.65 -0.59
N ALA A 156 0.09 -21.68 -1.34
CA ALA A 156 1.16 -21.90 -2.32
C ALA A 156 2.44 -22.40 -1.63
N PHE A 157 2.81 -21.80 -0.51
CA PHE A 157 3.97 -22.24 0.27
C PHE A 157 3.78 -23.65 0.85
N ALA A 158 2.59 -23.97 1.40
CA ALA A 158 2.27 -25.32 1.88
C ALA A 158 2.32 -26.37 0.75
N GLY A 159 1.95 -25.99 -0.47
CA GLY A 159 1.99 -26.85 -1.66
C GLY A 159 3.40 -27.19 -2.16
N LEU A 160 4.44 -26.51 -1.68
CA LEU A 160 5.82 -26.86 -1.98
C LEU A 160 6.22 -28.18 -1.31
N SER A 161 7.04 -28.97 -2.00
CA SER A 161 7.60 -30.20 -1.43
C SER A 161 8.44 -29.90 -0.17
N PRO A 162 8.52 -30.82 0.80
CA PRO A 162 9.31 -30.62 2.01
C PRO A 162 10.78 -30.28 1.72
N SER A 163 11.35 -30.83 0.64
CA SER A 163 12.71 -30.51 0.18
C SER A 163 12.83 -29.07 -0.32
N ALA A 164 11.83 -28.56 -1.05
CA ALA A 164 11.81 -27.18 -1.54
C ALA A 164 11.57 -26.15 -0.42
N ARG A 165 10.89 -26.56 0.66
CA ARG A 165 10.69 -25.72 1.86
C ARG A 165 11.86 -25.75 2.82
N LYS A 166 12.79 -26.69 2.68
CA LYS A 166 13.92 -26.82 3.60
C LYS A 166 14.73 -25.53 3.59
N ASN A 167 14.95 -24.96 4.78
CA ASN A 167 15.68 -23.70 4.97
C ASN A 167 15.05 -22.48 4.27
N VAL A 168 13.75 -22.53 3.95
CA VAL A 168 13.00 -21.39 3.40
C VAL A 168 11.95 -20.96 4.41
N ARG A 169 11.88 -19.65 4.68
CA ARG A 169 10.90 -19.05 5.59
C ARG A 169 9.95 -18.14 4.82
N LEU A 170 8.65 -18.32 5.02
CA LEU A 170 7.63 -17.40 4.56
C LEU A 170 7.40 -16.32 5.63
N VAL A 171 7.79 -15.08 5.33
CA VAL A 171 7.55 -13.92 6.19
C VAL A 171 6.33 -13.16 5.68
N ILE A 172 5.30 -13.07 6.50
CA ILE A 172 4.06 -12.34 6.22
C ILE A 172 4.04 -11.10 7.11
N ALA A 173 4.39 -9.96 6.54
CA ALA A 173 4.33 -8.69 7.23
C ALA A 173 3.06 -7.94 6.86
N GLY A 174 2.32 -7.48 7.86
CA GLY A 174 1.10 -6.73 7.57
C GLY A 174 0.71 -5.67 8.57
N GLY A 175 0.05 -4.65 8.04
CA GLY A 175 -0.54 -3.59 8.85
C GLY A 175 -1.59 -4.17 9.77
N TYR A 176 -1.40 -3.94 11.08
CA TYR A 176 -2.27 -4.40 12.14
C TYR A 176 -2.83 -3.19 12.89
N ASP A 177 -4.06 -2.78 12.55
CA ASP A 177 -4.78 -1.69 13.22
C ASP A 177 -5.85 -2.27 14.17
N LEU A 178 -5.73 -1.98 15.46
CA LEU A 178 -6.67 -2.43 16.49
C LEU A 178 -8.09 -1.87 16.30
N ARG A 179 -8.25 -0.78 15.55
CA ARG A 179 -9.56 -0.18 15.23
C ARG A 179 -10.27 -0.90 14.09
N SER A 180 -9.53 -1.71 13.32
CA SER A 180 -10.08 -2.48 12.21
C SER A 180 -10.28 -3.93 12.65
N ALA A 181 -11.53 -4.31 12.89
CA ALA A 181 -11.84 -5.68 13.29
C ALA A 181 -11.39 -6.72 12.26
N GLU A 182 -11.49 -6.36 10.98
CA GLU A 182 -11.02 -7.19 9.87
C GLU A 182 -9.53 -7.55 10.00
N ASN A 183 -8.68 -6.64 10.50
CA ASN A 183 -7.23 -6.90 10.56
C ASN A 183 -6.88 -8.00 11.56
N TYR A 184 -7.44 -7.96 12.76
CA TYR A 184 -7.15 -9.00 13.76
C TYR A 184 -7.85 -10.32 13.43
N GLU A 185 -9.07 -10.29 12.90
CA GLU A 185 -9.80 -11.51 12.52
C GLU A 185 -9.08 -12.23 11.39
N TYR A 186 -8.68 -11.49 10.36
CA TYR A 186 -8.01 -12.11 9.23
C TYR A 186 -6.62 -12.63 9.60
N HIS A 187 -5.86 -11.92 10.44
CA HIS A 187 -4.60 -12.46 10.98
C HIS A 187 -4.84 -13.80 11.71
N ARG A 188 -5.87 -13.89 12.58
CA ARG A 188 -6.22 -15.14 13.27
C ARG A 188 -6.61 -16.26 12.30
N GLU A 189 -7.38 -15.94 11.26
CA GLU A 189 -7.74 -16.88 10.19
C GLU A 189 -6.49 -17.41 9.46
N LEU A 190 -5.51 -16.54 9.16
CA LEU A 190 -4.25 -16.93 8.51
C LEU A 190 -3.38 -17.83 9.39
N VAL A 191 -3.30 -17.55 10.69
CA VAL A 191 -2.60 -18.41 11.66
C VAL A 191 -3.29 -19.78 11.75
N ALA A 192 -4.62 -19.81 11.81
CA ALA A 192 -5.38 -21.05 11.82
C ALA A 192 -5.20 -21.84 10.50
N LEU A 193 -5.15 -21.14 9.37
CA LEU A 193 -4.89 -21.74 8.06
C LEU A 193 -3.49 -22.39 8.01
N ALA A 194 -2.44 -21.67 8.44
CA ALA A 194 -1.09 -22.23 8.50
C ALA A 194 -1.06 -23.52 9.34
N LYS A 195 -1.69 -23.50 10.53
CA LYS A 195 -1.81 -24.68 11.40
C LYS A 195 -2.55 -25.82 10.71
N SER A 196 -3.66 -25.54 10.02
CA SER A 196 -4.46 -26.57 9.31
C SER A 196 -3.68 -27.23 8.17
N LEU A 197 -2.71 -26.53 7.59
CA LEU A 197 -1.82 -27.02 6.53
C LEU A 197 -0.56 -27.70 7.09
N GLY A 198 -0.48 -27.89 8.42
CA GLY A 198 0.67 -28.50 9.09
C GLY A 198 1.92 -27.62 9.08
N LEU A 199 1.78 -26.31 8.90
CA LEU A 199 2.88 -25.36 8.97
C LEU A 199 2.97 -24.80 10.39
N GLU A 200 4.13 -24.95 11.01
CA GLU A 200 4.43 -24.24 12.25
C GLU A 200 4.54 -22.73 11.98
N SER A 201 3.91 -21.92 12.83
CA SER A 201 3.90 -20.49 12.65
C SER A 201 4.02 -19.72 13.96
N VAL A 202 4.75 -18.61 13.93
CA VAL A 202 4.90 -17.69 15.06
C VAL A 202 4.42 -16.30 14.65
N THR A 203 3.84 -15.56 15.60
CA THR A 203 3.51 -14.14 15.41
C THR A 203 4.40 -13.28 16.28
N ALA A 204 5.15 -12.38 15.66
CA ALA A 204 5.94 -11.35 16.31
C ALA A 204 5.20 -10.00 16.26
N LYS A 205 5.17 -9.32 17.41
CA LYS A 205 4.42 -8.05 17.58
C LYS A 205 5.30 -6.81 17.41
N ASN A 206 6.62 -7.00 17.49
CA ASN A 206 7.61 -5.94 17.36
C ASN A 206 8.92 -6.52 16.81
N VAL A 207 9.83 -5.63 16.42
CA VAL A 207 11.12 -5.97 15.80
C VAL A 207 11.94 -6.93 16.68
N ILE A 208 12.00 -6.68 18.00
CA ILE A 208 12.77 -7.51 18.94
C ILE A 208 12.24 -8.95 18.94
N SER A 209 10.92 -9.11 19.11
CA SER A 209 10.29 -10.43 19.08
C SER A 209 10.43 -11.13 17.74
N ALA A 210 10.54 -10.37 16.64
CA ALA A 210 10.73 -10.92 15.30
C ALA A 210 12.15 -11.49 15.12
N LEU A 211 13.17 -10.75 15.57
CA LEU A 211 14.57 -11.17 15.50
C LEU A 211 14.88 -12.35 16.45
N ALA A 212 14.10 -12.52 17.52
CA ALA A 212 14.24 -13.65 18.43
C ALA A 212 13.66 -14.97 17.90
N VAL A 213 12.90 -14.96 16.78
CA VAL A 213 12.25 -16.18 16.27
C VAL A 213 13.27 -17.06 15.54
N SER A 214 13.44 -18.30 16.03
CA SER A 214 14.29 -19.33 15.43
C SER A 214 14.09 -19.48 13.91
N PRO A 215 15.14 -19.33 13.08
CA PRO A 215 15.10 -19.43 11.60
C PRO A 215 14.34 -20.65 11.05
N GLN A 216 14.23 -21.71 11.83
CA GLN A 216 13.58 -22.96 11.43
C GLN A 216 12.05 -22.91 11.41
N ILE A 217 11.45 -21.87 12.02
CA ILE A 217 10.01 -21.64 11.91
C ILE A 217 9.69 -21.28 10.45
N PRO A 218 8.85 -22.08 9.77
CA PRO A 218 8.63 -21.93 8.34
C PRO A 218 7.70 -20.76 7.99
N VAL A 219 6.82 -20.33 8.91
CA VAL A 219 5.93 -19.17 8.69
C VAL A 219 6.05 -18.17 9.84
N LEU A 220 6.41 -16.93 9.53
CA LEU A 220 6.49 -15.85 10.50
C LEU A 220 5.52 -14.72 10.14
N PHE A 221 4.60 -14.42 11.06
CA PHE A 221 3.72 -13.26 10.96
C PHE A 221 4.33 -12.07 11.69
N LEU A 222 4.46 -10.94 11.01
CA LEU A 222 4.94 -9.68 11.58
C LEU A 222 3.80 -8.67 11.61
N LEU A 223 3.43 -8.22 12.81
CA LEU A 223 2.41 -7.19 12.98
C LEU A 223 3.06 -5.81 12.91
N SER A 224 2.63 -4.99 11.94
CA SER A 224 3.04 -3.59 11.77
C SER A 224 4.55 -3.37 11.83
N VAL A 225 5.23 -3.56 10.70
CA VAL A 225 6.69 -3.34 10.59
C VAL A 225 7.04 -1.86 10.37
N PRO A 226 8.01 -1.30 11.13
CA PRO A 226 8.57 0.03 10.85
C PRO A 226 9.22 0.11 9.47
N SER A 227 9.36 1.33 8.92
CA SER A 227 9.87 1.53 7.55
C SER A 227 11.29 0.99 7.37
N ALA A 228 12.22 1.31 8.27
CA ALA A 228 13.60 0.83 8.18
C ALA A 228 13.69 -0.72 8.19
N PHE A 229 12.88 -1.35 9.04
CA PHE A 229 12.81 -2.81 9.13
C PHE A 229 12.15 -3.44 7.90
N LYS A 230 11.11 -2.80 7.34
CA LYS A 230 10.52 -3.20 6.05
C LYS A 230 11.54 -3.15 4.92
N ASP A 231 12.37 -2.10 4.86
CA ASP A 231 13.43 -2.00 3.84
C ASP A 231 14.49 -3.10 4.01
N SER A 232 14.87 -3.42 5.25
CA SER A 232 15.78 -4.55 5.52
C SER A 232 15.19 -5.90 5.11
N LEU A 233 13.89 -6.13 5.35
CA LEU A 233 13.18 -7.31 4.87
C LEU A 233 13.14 -7.39 3.35
N LEU A 234 12.84 -6.28 2.67
CA LEU A 234 12.80 -6.21 1.20
C LEU A 234 14.16 -6.57 0.59
N ARG A 235 15.26 -6.00 1.11
CA ARG A 235 16.64 -6.31 0.66
C ARG A 235 17.04 -7.77 0.88
N SER A 236 16.54 -8.38 1.96
CA SER A 236 16.87 -9.77 2.32
C SER A 236 15.99 -10.80 1.59
N ALA A 237 14.86 -10.37 1.02
CA ALA A 237 13.91 -11.26 0.38
C ALA A 237 14.42 -11.77 -0.96
N ARG A 238 14.41 -13.09 -1.14
CA ARG A 238 14.68 -13.71 -2.44
C ARG A 238 13.49 -13.65 -3.39
N LEU A 239 12.29 -13.59 -2.82
CA LEU A 239 11.06 -13.53 -3.57
C LEU A 239 10.04 -12.69 -2.82
N LEU A 240 9.48 -11.68 -3.48
CA LEU A 240 8.26 -11.03 -3.02
C LEU A 240 7.05 -11.74 -3.62
N VAL A 241 6.12 -12.17 -2.77
CA VAL A 241 4.82 -12.72 -3.18
C VAL A 241 3.75 -11.65 -2.98
N TYR A 242 3.12 -11.25 -4.08
CA TYR A 242 2.06 -10.24 -4.10
C TYR A 242 0.77 -10.84 -4.66
N THR A 243 -0.16 -11.17 -3.76
CA THR A 243 -1.43 -11.88 -4.04
C THR A 243 -2.69 -11.05 -4.29
N PRO A 244 -2.76 -9.72 -4.05
CA PRO A 244 -4.00 -8.98 -4.27
C PRO A 244 -4.49 -9.06 -5.73
N ALA A 245 -5.75 -9.44 -5.92
CA ALA A 245 -6.40 -9.37 -7.22
C ALA A 245 -6.83 -7.93 -7.54
N ASN A 246 -6.69 -7.53 -8.81
CA ASN A 246 -7.09 -6.21 -9.31
C ASN A 246 -6.52 -5.04 -8.48
N GLU A 247 -5.26 -5.14 -8.05
CA GLU A 247 -4.61 -4.04 -7.33
C GLU A 247 -4.52 -2.80 -8.24
N HIS A 248 -5.01 -1.66 -7.75
CA HIS A 248 -5.11 -0.45 -8.59
C HIS A 248 -3.75 0.14 -8.96
N PHE A 249 -2.74 -0.06 -8.10
CA PHE A 249 -1.38 0.38 -8.34
C PHE A 249 -0.33 -0.63 -7.87
N GLY A 250 -0.33 -0.96 -6.57
CA GLY A 250 0.68 -1.87 -6.01
C GLY A 250 2.04 -1.19 -5.78
N ILE A 251 2.12 -0.35 -4.75
CA ILE A 251 3.38 0.33 -4.37
C ILE A 251 4.45 -0.67 -3.89
N VAL A 252 4.05 -1.76 -3.24
CA VAL A 252 4.96 -2.76 -2.64
C VAL A 252 5.84 -3.44 -3.69
N PRO A 253 5.33 -3.90 -4.85
CA PRO A 253 6.18 -4.34 -5.96
C PRO A 253 7.25 -3.33 -6.38
N LEU A 254 6.94 -2.03 -6.42
CA LEU A 254 7.91 -1.00 -6.78
C LEU A 254 8.97 -0.80 -5.68
N GLU A 255 8.55 -0.80 -4.43
CA GLU A 255 9.49 -0.74 -3.29
C GLU A 255 10.42 -1.95 -3.27
N ALA A 256 9.93 -3.14 -3.64
CA ALA A 256 10.74 -4.34 -3.76
C ALA A 256 11.68 -4.33 -4.98
N MET A 257 11.29 -3.70 -6.09
CA MET A 257 12.18 -3.50 -7.24
C MET A 257 13.29 -2.49 -6.97
N ARG A 258 13.07 -1.57 -6.01
CA ARG A 258 14.07 -0.58 -5.58
C ARG A 258 15.09 -1.18 -4.60
N ALA A 259 14.62 -2.04 -3.69
CA ALA A 259 15.42 -2.64 -2.62
C ALA A 259 16.48 -3.60 -3.17
#